data_AF-A0A495IDL7-F1
#
_entry.id   AF-A0A495IDL7-F1
#
_cell.length_a   1.000
_cell.length_b   1.000
_cell.length_c   1.000
_cell.angle_alpha   90.00
_cell.angle_beta   90.00
_cell.angle_gamma   90.00
#
_symmetry.space_group_name_H-M   'P 1'
#
loop_
_entity.id
_entity.type
_entity.pdbx_description
1 polymer ?
#
loop_
_entity_poly.entity_id
_entity_poly.type
_entity_poly.pdbx_seq_one_letter_code
_entity_poly.pdbx_strand_id
1 'polypeptide(L)'
;MTGRHAAGPVGLSGDEGPGAQDSNAAGAPADPAIRVVSGDPSAEELAAVTAVLAALVAEEAARAAAVVTPHVQSAWSESRRALRQPITPGPGQWGRHHG
;
A
#
# COMPACT_ATOMS: atom_id res chain seq x y z
N MET A 1 1.14 -41.78 -42.75
CA MET A 1 2.47 -42.40 -42.52
C MET A 1 3.48 -41.29 -42.25
N THR A 2 4.41 -41.61 -41.36
CA THR A 2 5.12 -40.76 -40.39
C THR A 2 6.26 -39.90 -40.97
N GLY A 3 6.64 -38.85 -40.24
CA GLY A 3 7.96 -38.18 -40.30
C GLY A 3 7.87 -36.77 -40.89
N ARG A 4 8.40 -35.70 -40.28
CA ARG A 4 9.59 -35.61 -39.41
C ARG A 4 9.61 -34.24 -38.70
N HIS A 5 9.86 -34.24 -37.39
CA HIS A 5 10.33 -33.08 -36.64
C HIS A 5 11.87 -33.03 -36.61
N ALA A 6 12.39 -31.88 -36.14
CA ALA A 6 13.76 -31.50 -35.77
C ALA A 6 14.50 -30.70 -36.86
N ALA A 7 14.62 -29.37 -36.74
CA ALA A 7 15.45 -28.62 -35.77
C ALA A 7 16.96 -28.83 -36.04
N GLY A 8 17.53 -27.89 -36.80
CA GLY A 8 18.98 -27.72 -36.91
C GLY A 8 19.46 -26.73 -35.85
N PRO A 9 20.64 -26.93 -35.23
CA PRO A 9 21.19 -26.01 -34.25
C PRO A 9 21.90 -24.85 -34.97
N VAL A 10 21.44 -23.63 -34.72
CA VAL A 10 22.17 -22.39 -34.95
C VAL A 10 22.17 -21.70 -33.58
N GLY A 11 23.23 -21.18 -33.01
CA GLY A 11 24.61 -20.93 -33.39
C GLY A 11 25.16 -20.15 -32.18
N LEU A 12 26.41 -20.41 -31.82
CA LEU A 12 27.05 -19.91 -30.61
C LEU A 12 27.23 -18.38 -30.60
N SER A 13 27.35 -17.86 -29.37
CA SER A 13 28.16 -16.70 -28.96
C SER A 13 27.47 -15.34 -28.87
N GLY A 14 27.17 -14.97 -27.62
CA GLY A 14 27.10 -13.59 -27.14
C GLY A 14 27.72 -13.58 -25.74
N ASP A 15 28.93 -13.04 -25.67
CA ASP A 15 29.65 -12.67 -24.45
C ASP A 15 28.76 -11.76 -23.57
N GLU A 16 28.38 -12.21 -22.38
CA GLU A 16 27.83 -11.33 -21.34
C GLU A 16 28.72 -11.44 -20.10
N GLY A 17 29.79 -10.64 -20.11
CA GLY A 17 30.45 -10.19 -18.87
C GLY A 17 29.46 -9.43 -17.96
N PRO A 18 29.78 -9.29 -16.66
CA PRO A 18 28.80 -9.02 -15.63
C PRO A 18 28.29 -7.58 -15.74
N GLY A 19 27.04 -7.44 -16.19
CA GLY A 19 26.28 -6.23 -15.98
C GLY A 19 26.05 -6.07 -14.49
N ALA A 20 26.89 -5.25 -13.86
CA ALA A 20 26.57 -4.60 -12.61
C ALA A 20 25.13 -4.09 -12.72
N GLN A 21 24.21 -4.73 -11.99
CA GLN A 21 22.94 -4.10 -11.72
C GLN A 21 23.25 -3.04 -10.67
N ASP A 22 23.34 -1.82 -11.15
CA ASP A 22 23.34 -0.61 -10.36
C ASP A 22 21.98 -0.57 -9.65
N SER A 23 21.85 -1.28 -8.52
CA SER A 23 20.65 -1.27 -7.68
C SER A 23 20.35 0.11 -7.07
N ASN A 24 21.07 1.13 -7.50
CA ASN A 24 20.94 2.51 -7.10
C ASN A 24 20.52 3.40 -8.28
N ALA A 25 19.49 2.98 -9.02
CA ALA A 25 18.63 3.93 -9.70
C ALA A 25 17.88 4.70 -8.60
N ALA A 26 18.52 5.76 -8.09
CA ALA A 26 17.94 6.70 -7.15
C ALA A 26 16.62 7.23 -7.73
N GLY A 27 15.52 6.61 -7.30
CA GLY A 27 14.17 7.06 -7.61
C GLY A 27 14.02 8.48 -7.09
N ALA A 28 13.43 9.35 -7.90
CA ALA A 28 12.92 10.65 -7.47
C ALA A 28 12.23 10.50 -6.09
N PRO A 29 12.33 11.48 -5.17
CA PRO A 29 11.78 11.31 -3.85
C PRO A 29 10.26 11.09 -3.99
N ALA A 30 9.85 9.83 -3.84
CA ALA A 30 8.46 9.51 -3.62
C ALA A 30 8.03 10.30 -2.38
N ASP A 31 6.82 10.86 -2.42
CA ASP A 31 6.26 11.50 -1.24
C ASP A 31 6.38 10.53 -0.06
N PRO A 32 6.92 10.96 1.09
CA PRO A 32 7.21 10.04 2.17
C PRO A 32 5.93 9.34 2.60
N ALA A 33 5.98 8.01 2.75
CA ALA A 33 4.81 7.20 3.10
C ALA A 33 4.14 7.66 4.40
N ILE A 34 4.90 8.29 5.31
CA ILE A 34 4.43 8.85 6.58
C ILE A 34 5.16 10.18 6.82
N ARG A 35 4.43 11.23 7.26
CA ARG A 35 4.99 12.54 7.62
C ARG A 35 4.60 12.93 9.05
N VAL A 36 5.60 13.33 9.84
CA VAL A 36 5.37 13.95 11.15
C VAL A 36 4.99 15.41 10.94
N VAL A 37 3.82 15.82 11.42
CA VAL A 37 3.28 17.18 11.24
C VAL A 37 3.53 18.10 12.45
N SER A 38 3.89 17.53 13.60
CA SER A 38 4.16 18.24 14.85
C SER A 38 5.03 17.40 15.78
N GLY A 39 5.86 18.04 16.60
CA GLY A 39 6.80 17.38 17.51
C GLY A 39 8.18 17.13 16.88
N ASP A 40 9.12 16.64 17.67
CA ASP A 40 10.48 16.27 17.25
C ASP A 40 10.83 14.90 17.85
N PRO A 41 10.30 13.79 17.29
CA PRO A 41 10.55 12.46 17.82
C PRO A 41 12.02 12.11 17.66
N SER A 42 12.57 11.44 18.67
CA SER A 42 13.89 10.83 18.53
C SER A 42 13.87 9.77 17.42
N ALA A 43 15.06 9.45 16.89
CA ALA A 43 15.19 8.42 15.87
C ALA A 43 14.65 7.05 16.34
N GLU A 44 14.81 6.74 17.63
CA GLU A 44 14.32 5.51 18.25
C GLU A 44 12.79 5.47 18.29
N GLU A 45 12.14 6.55 18.70
CA GLU A 45 10.68 6.64 18.72
C GLU A 45 10.07 6.56 17.32
N LEU A 46 10.68 7.23 16.34
CA LEU A 46 10.24 7.15 14.95
C LEU A 46 10.39 5.73 14.39
N ALA A 47 11.49 5.04 14.72
CA ALA A 47 11.71 3.65 14.36
C ALA A 47 10.68 2.72 15.02
N ALA A 48 10.36 2.94 16.30
CA ALA A 48 9.36 2.15 17.00
C ALA A 48 7.97 2.29 16.36
N VAL A 49 7.53 3.52 16.07
CA VAL A 49 6.23 3.77 15.44
C VAL A 49 6.16 3.16 14.04
N THR A 50 7.21 3.33 13.23
CA THR A 50 7.24 2.75 11.87
C THR A 50 7.26 1.23 11.89
N ALA A 51 7.98 0.59 12.83
CA ALA A 51 7.98 -0.86 13.01
C ALA A 51 6.58 -1.38 13.38
N VAL A 52 5.87 -0.70 14.29
CA VAL A 52 4.49 -1.06 14.66
C VAL A 52 3.55 -0.94 13.46
N LEU A 53 3.61 0.18 12.72
CA LEU A 53 2.77 0.37 11.54
C LEU A 53 3.06 -0.67 10.45
N ALA A 54 4.34 -1.00 10.21
CA ALA A 54 4.72 -2.06 9.27
C ALA A 54 4.18 -3.43 9.69
N ALA A 55 4.23 -3.76 10.99
CA ALA A 55 3.67 -5.00 11.51
C ALA A 55 2.15 -5.09 11.30
N LEU A 56 1.42 -4.00 11.55
CA LEU A 56 -0.03 -3.95 11.33
C LEU A 56 -0.40 -4.09 9.85
N VAL A 57 0.36 -3.46 8.94
CA VAL A 57 0.16 -3.61 7.49
C VAL A 57 0.41 -5.06 7.06
N ALA A 58 1.47 -5.69 7.57
CA ALA A 58 1.77 -7.09 7.27
C ALA A 58 0.69 -8.04 7.78
N GLU A 59 0.18 -7.80 8.98
CA GLU A 59 -0.92 -8.58 9.56
C GLU A 59 -2.20 -8.45 8.72
N GLU A 60 -2.57 -7.22 8.33
CA GLU A 60 -3.75 -6.99 7.51
C GLU A 60 -3.62 -7.62 6.11
N ALA A 61 -2.42 -7.56 5.51
CA ALA A 61 -2.14 -8.25 4.24
C ALA A 61 -2.31 -9.77 4.37
N ALA A 62 -1.86 -10.35 5.48
CA ALA A 62 -2.05 -11.77 5.77
C ALA A 62 -3.52 -12.14 5.98
N ARG A 63 -4.30 -11.30 6.68
CA ARG A 63 -5.76 -11.49 6.84
C ARG A 63 -6.48 -11.38 5.50
N ALA A 64 -6.15 -10.39 4.68
CA ALA A 64 -6.75 -10.18 3.37
C ALA A 64 -6.47 -11.38 2.44
N ALA A 65 -5.25 -11.93 2.48
CA ALA A 65 -4.91 -13.14 1.72
C ALA A 65 -5.73 -14.38 2.15
N ALA A 66 -6.21 -14.42 3.40
CA ALA A 66 -7.02 -15.52 3.91
C ALA A 66 -8.52 -15.41 3.57
N VAL A 67 -8.99 -14.24 3.12
CA VAL A 67 -10.42 -13.98 2.86
C VAL A 67 -10.69 -13.90 1.35
N VAL A 68 -11.40 -14.89 0.79
CA VAL A 68 -11.85 -14.92 -0.63
C VAL A 68 -13.17 -14.13 -0.83
N THR A 69 -13.66 -13.44 0.19
CA THR A 69 -14.99 -12.81 0.17
C THR A 69 -14.96 -11.43 -0.52
N PRO A 70 -15.98 -11.06 -1.34
CA PRO A 70 -16.05 -9.74 -1.94
C PRO A 70 -16.01 -8.65 -0.87
N HIS A 71 -15.24 -7.60 -1.13
CA HIS A 71 -15.11 -6.45 -0.23
C HIS A 71 -16.47 -5.76 -0.09
N VAL A 72 -17.21 -6.07 0.99
CA VAL A 72 -18.46 -5.39 1.30
C VAL A 72 -18.10 -3.95 1.70
N GLN A 73 -18.74 -2.96 1.07
CA GLN A 73 -18.53 -1.56 1.41
C GLN A 73 -18.89 -1.37 2.89
N SER A 74 -18.02 -0.69 3.65
CA SER A 74 -18.29 -0.47 5.06
C SER A 74 -19.53 0.41 5.24
N ALA A 75 -20.25 0.22 6.35
CA ALA A 75 -21.39 1.06 6.71
C ALA A 75 -21.02 2.57 6.76
N TRP A 76 -19.75 2.88 7.04
CA TRP A 76 -19.21 4.25 6.98
C TRP A 76 -19.09 4.79 5.54
N SER A 77 -18.65 3.95 4.58
CA SER A 77 -18.59 4.30 3.16
C SER A 77 -19.98 4.60 2.60
N GLU A 78 -20.99 3.85 3.07
CA GLU A 78 -22.38 4.01 2.70
C GLU A 78 -23.01 5.28 3.30
N SER A 79 -22.83 5.51 4.61
CA SER A 79 -23.37 6.70 5.29
C SER A 79 -22.76 8.02 4.77
N ARG A 80 -21.50 8.01 4.35
CA ARG A 80 -20.82 9.17 3.75
C ARG A 80 -21.54 9.70 2.51
N ARG A 81 -22.26 8.86 1.74
CA ARG A 81 -23.02 9.32 0.57
C ARG A 81 -24.19 10.22 0.98
N ALA A 82 -24.87 9.89 2.08
CA ALA A 82 -25.97 10.70 2.61
C ALA A 82 -25.48 12.07 3.13
N LEU A 83 -24.24 12.14 3.63
CA LEU A 83 -23.62 13.37 4.14
C LEU A 83 -23.09 14.31 3.03
N ARG A 84 -23.27 13.99 1.74
CA ARG A 84 -22.99 14.95 0.65
C ARG A 84 -23.98 16.11 0.60
N GLN A 85 -25.10 15.99 1.31
CA GLN A 85 -25.97 17.12 1.58
C GLN A 85 -25.32 18.03 2.63
N PRO A 86 -25.36 19.37 2.46
CA PRO A 86 -24.85 20.29 3.46
C PRO A 86 -25.49 20.02 4.83
N ILE A 87 -24.66 19.69 5.81
CA ILE A 87 -25.05 19.68 7.21
C ILE A 87 -25.02 21.14 7.65
N THR A 88 -26.13 21.66 8.20
CA THR A 88 -26.19 23.03 8.72
C THR A 88 -25.71 23.04 10.17
N PRO A 89 -24.47 23.45 10.48
CA PRO A 89 -24.06 23.68 11.86
C PRO A 89 -24.81 24.89 12.43
N GLY A 90 -25.24 24.81 13.69
CA GLY A 90 -25.93 25.90 14.36
C GLY A 90 -25.83 25.80 15.89
N PRO A 91 -25.87 26.93 16.63
CA PRO A 91 -25.89 26.92 18.08
C PRO A 91 -27.04 26.04 18.61
N GLY A 92 -26.73 25.05 19.44
CA GLY A 92 -27.71 24.12 20.00
C GLY A 92 -28.05 22.91 19.11
N GLN A 93 -27.60 22.87 17.86
CA GLN A 93 -27.87 21.74 16.95
C GLN A 93 -26.98 20.53 17.20
N TRP A 94 -25.88 20.71 17.94
CA TRP A 94 -25.10 19.62 18.49
C TRP A 94 -25.54 19.48 19.93
N GLY A 95 -26.56 18.65 20.15
CA GLY A 95 -27.15 18.43 21.45
C GLY A 95 -26.05 18.19 22.49
N ARG A 96 -26.00 19.03 23.52
CA ARG A 96 -25.22 18.72 24.72
C ARG A 96 -25.86 17.46 25.31
N HIS A 97 -25.04 16.45 25.58
CA HIS A 97 -25.42 15.39 26.49
C HIS A 97 -25.73 16.07 27.83
N HIS A 98 -27.00 16.05 28.24
CA HIS A 98 -27.39 16.50 29.57
C HIS A 98 -27.07 15.34 30.52
N GLY A 99 -26.14 15.59 31.44
CA GLY A 99 -25.86 14.77 32.62
C GLY A 99 -26.15 15.60 33.86
#